data_AF-Q14KQ5-F1
#
_entry.id   AF-Q14KQ5-F1
#
_cell.length_a   1.000
_cell.length_b   1.000
_cell.length_c   1.000
_cell.angle_alpha   90.00
_cell.angle_beta   90.00
_cell.angle_gamma   90.00
#
_symmetry.space_group_name_H-M   'P 1'
#
loop_
_entity.id
_entity.type
_entity.pdbx_description
1 polymer ?
#
loop_
_entity_poly.entity_id
_entity_poly.type
_entity_poly.pdbx_seq_one_letter_code
_entity_poly.pdbx_strand_id
1 'polypeptide(L)'
;MQFISNNIKLKYNVNFEKDNHSYFIDNIVFPSITAIISYFNNTEIQYDKLMKNNELFKKATERGKIIHEFISRILYDAIFQTENRKNYKTIIKNSKKISTIKESLKIIELFYNFFNRIKNDFIKSIIMFETPLSDGKVCGTPDLIYYENNKAIVVDFKTWKYFNAEKINKAKIQITAYNYLLEKNNIFTSNIGEIWIINENGVNINRFNITNQLKLEWQEIMHTFLKNNSNKEKRNYEN
;
A
#
# COMPACT_ATOMS: atom_id res chain seq x y z
N MET A 1 -1.65 5.26 -10.75
CA MET A 1 -0.68 4.96 -11.82
C MET A 1 0.23 3.88 -11.26
N GLN A 2 0.62 2.90 -12.06
CA GLN A 2 1.53 1.83 -11.64
C GLN A 2 2.85 1.95 -12.37
N PHE A 3 3.93 1.49 -11.76
CA PHE A 3 5.26 1.43 -12.36
C PHE A 3 6.01 0.21 -11.84
N ILE A 4 6.69 -0.47 -12.75
CA ILE A 4 7.68 -1.49 -12.46
C ILE A 4 8.87 -1.27 -13.39
N SER A 5 10.08 -1.32 -12.85
CA SER A 5 11.30 -1.16 -13.63
C SER A 5 11.48 -2.33 -14.60
N ASN A 6 11.97 -2.05 -15.81
CA ASN A 6 12.07 -3.02 -16.92
C ASN A 6 12.95 -4.25 -16.60
N ASN A 7 13.84 -4.15 -15.61
CA ASN A 7 14.71 -5.24 -15.16
C ASN A 7 14.05 -6.16 -14.13
N ILE A 8 12.83 -5.86 -13.67
CA ILE A 8 12.08 -6.69 -12.74
C ILE A 8 11.07 -7.53 -13.52
N LYS A 9 11.14 -8.85 -13.36
CA LYS A 9 10.17 -9.79 -13.90
C LYS A 9 9.45 -10.49 -12.74
N LEU A 10 8.17 -10.20 -12.58
CA LEU A 10 7.33 -10.86 -11.59
C LEU A 10 7.06 -12.32 -11.99
N LYS A 11 6.95 -13.19 -10.99
CA LYS A 11 6.67 -14.61 -11.19
C LYS A 11 5.20 -14.86 -11.53
N TYR A 12 4.31 -14.03 -10.99
CA TYR A 12 2.87 -14.12 -11.16
C TYR A 12 2.37 -12.91 -11.95
N ASN A 13 1.47 -13.14 -12.91
CA ASN A 13 0.78 -12.08 -13.62
C ASN A 13 -0.54 -11.77 -12.91
N VAL A 14 -0.55 -10.68 -12.13
CA VAL A 14 -1.68 -10.32 -11.27
C VAL A 14 -2.42 -9.14 -11.87
N ASN A 15 -3.70 -9.32 -12.15
CA ASN A 15 -4.59 -8.24 -12.55
C ASN A 15 -5.30 -7.70 -11.32
N PHE A 16 -5.22 -6.38 -11.09
CA PHE A 16 -5.96 -5.71 -10.03
C PHE A 16 -7.09 -4.86 -10.61
N GLU A 17 -8.32 -5.19 -10.24
CA GLU A 17 -9.51 -4.43 -10.61
C GLU A 17 -9.82 -3.38 -9.53
N LYS A 18 -9.60 -2.11 -9.87
CA LYS A 18 -9.67 -0.99 -8.91
C LYS A 18 -11.08 -0.78 -8.34
N ASP A 19 -12.13 -1.04 -9.12
CA ASP A 19 -13.51 -0.75 -8.75
C ASP A 19 -14.03 -1.71 -7.67
N ASN A 20 -13.73 -3.01 -7.82
CA ASN A 20 -14.13 -4.05 -6.89
C ASN A 20 -13.03 -4.41 -5.87
N HIS A 21 -11.90 -3.70 -5.90
CA HIS A 21 -10.72 -3.96 -5.07
C HIS A 21 -10.31 -5.46 -5.08
N SER A 22 -10.36 -6.08 -6.25
CA SER A 22 -10.22 -7.52 -6.44
C SER A 22 -8.97 -7.87 -7.23
N TYR A 23 -8.34 -8.99 -6.88
CA TYR A 23 -7.11 -9.47 -7.51
C TYR A 23 -7.40 -10.77 -8.25
N PHE A 24 -6.88 -10.88 -9.46
CA PHE A 24 -7.09 -12.02 -10.33
C PHE A 24 -5.77 -12.59 -10.84
N ILE A 25 -5.66 -13.91 -10.85
CA ILE A 25 -4.63 -14.66 -11.57
C ILE A 25 -5.37 -15.70 -12.37
N ASP A 26 -5.17 -15.71 -13.70
CA ASP A 26 -5.87 -16.62 -14.61
C ASP A 26 -7.42 -16.61 -14.40
N ASN A 27 -7.98 -15.42 -14.19
CA ASN A 27 -9.40 -15.15 -13.89
C ASN A 27 -9.94 -15.72 -12.57
N ILE A 28 -9.08 -16.26 -11.71
CA ILE A 28 -9.45 -16.71 -10.36
C ILE A 28 -9.22 -15.57 -9.37
N VAL A 29 -10.21 -15.31 -8.50
CA VAL A 29 -10.11 -14.27 -7.46
C VAL A 29 -9.23 -14.74 -6.31
N PHE A 30 -8.29 -13.89 -5.88
CA PHE A 30 -7.42 -14.15 -4.73
C PHE A 30 -7.61 -13.11 -3.61
N PRO A 31 -7.47 -13.52 -2.34
CA PRO A 31 -7.61 -12.61 -1.21
C PRO A 31 -6.46 -11.60 -1.15
N SER A 32 -6.78 -10.37 -0.73
CA SER A 32 -5.79 -9.32 -0.54
C SER A 32 -5.16 -9.37 0.86
N ILE A 33 -3.89 -8.98 0.98
CA ILE A 33 -3.18 -8.80 2.26
C ILE A 33 -4.01 -7.93 3.22
N THR A 34 -4.57 -6.83 2.73
CA THR A 34 -5.39 -5.92 3.54
C THR A 34 -6.63 -6.62 4.08
N ALA A 35 -7.30 -7.45 3.27
CA ALA A 35 -8.48 -8.21 3.71
C ALA A 35 -8.10 -9.27 4.77
N ILE A 36 -6.99 -9.97 4.56
CA ILE A 36 -6.45 -10.96 5.49
C ILE A 36 -6.13 -10.31 6.84
N ILE A 37 -5.35 -9.22 6.86
CA ILE A 37 -4.99 -8.51 8.10
C ILE A 37 -6.23 -7.94 8.79
N SER A 38 -7.20 -7.43 8.02
CA SER A 38 -8.46 -6.92 8.58
C SER A 38 -9.28 -8.02 9.27
N TYR A 39 -9.29 -9.24 8.73
CA TYR A 39 -10.00 -10.37 9.32
C TYR A 39 -9.47 -10.73 10.72
N PHE A 40 -8.15 -10.73 10.93
CA PHE A 40 -7.55 -11.06 12.23
C PHE A 40 -7.68 -9.97 13.28
N ASN A 41 -7.69 -8.72 12.84
CA ASN A 41 -7.83 -7.59 13.76
C ASN A 41 -9.27 -7.37 14.23
N ASN A 42 -10.24 -8.03 13.59
CA ASN A 42 -11.63 -8.01 14.01
C ASN A 42 -11.92 -9.20 14.92
N THR A 43 -11.42 -9.15 16.17
CA THR A 43 -12.21 -9.70 17.27
C THR A 43 -13.56 -9.00 17.23
N GLU A 44 -14.65 -9.76 17.32
CA GLU A 44 -16.05 -9.32 17.19
C GLU A 44 -16.32 -7.85 17.59
N ILE A 45 -17.13 -7.17 16.78
CA ILE A 45 -17.71 -5.83 17.04
C ILE A 45 -16.78 -4.66 16.64
N GLN A 46 -16.85 -4.24 15.36
CA GLN A 46 -16.96 -2.81 15.01
C GLN A 46 -17.10 -2.51 13.52
N TYR A 47 -16.79 -3.43 12.59
CA TYR A 47 -16.88 -3.14 11.15
C TYR A 47 -18.28 -2.69 10.71
N ASP A 48 -19.33 -3.37 11.19
CA ASP A 48 -20.72 -3.01 10.90
C ASP A 48 -21.21 -1.74 11.63
N LYS A 49 -20.64 -1.41 12.79
CA LYS A 49 -20.95 -0.16 13.54
C LYS A 49 -20.20 1.06 12.97
N LEU A 50 -19.00 0.87 12.42
CA LEU A 50 -18.18 1.91 11.79
C LEU A 50 -18.63 2.24 10.37
N MET A 51 -19.06 1.23 9.59
CA MET A 51 -19.56 1.43 8.22
C MET A 51 -20.96 2.04 8.19
N LYS A 52 -21.81 1.75 9.19
CA LYS A 52 -23.19 2.23 9.21
C LYS A 52 -23.36 3.69 9.63
N ASN A 53 -22.36 4.38 10.22
CA ASN A 53 -22.62 5.69 10.83
C ASN A 53 -21.47 6.71 10.96
N ASN A 54 -20.53 6.83 10.01
CA ASN A 54 -19.61 7.99 10.06
C ASN A 54 -19.16 8.48 8.69
N GLU A 55 -19.73 9.61 8.24
CA GLU A 55 -19.19 10.39 7.13
C GLU A 55 -17.69 10.68 7.30
N LEU A 56 -17.21 10.80 8.54
CA LEU A 56 -15.80 11.03 8.88
C LEU A 56 -14.89 9.89 8.40
N PHE A 57 -15.32 8.63 8.51
CA PHE A 57 -14.54 7.47 8.04
C PHE A 57 -14.50 7.42 6.52
N LYS A 58 -15.63 7.65 5.84
CA LYS A 58 -15.68 7.74 4.37
C LYS A 58 -14.77 8.87 3.86
N LYS A 59 -14.84 10.06 4.47
CA LYS A 59 -13.98 11.22 4.16
C LYS A 59 -12.49 10.92 4.38
N ALA A 60 -12.13 10.22 5.45
CA ALA A 60 -10.74 9.85 5.74
C ALA A 60 -10.17 8.84 4.73
N THR A 61 -10.95 7.81 4.38
CA THR A 61 -10.56 6.82 3.37
C THR A 61 -10.45 7.44 1.98
N GLU A 62 -11.41 8.28 1.60
CA GLU A 62 -11.39 9.00 0.33
C GLU A 62 -10.20 9.98 0.24
N ARG A 63 -9.90 10.69 1.33
CA ARG A 63 -8.69 11.52 1.46
C ARG A 63 -7.41 10.70 1.26
N GLY A 64 -7.30 9.53 1.90
CA GLY A 64 -6.16 8.62 1.73
C GLY A 64 -5.97 8.22 0.27
N LYS A 65 -7.05 7.77 -0.39
CA LYS A 65 -7.05 7.37 -1.81
C LYS A 65 -6.57 8.51 -2.73
N ILE A 66 -7.07 9.73 -2.51
CA ILE A 66 -6.65 10.91 -3.27
C ILE A 66 -5.15 11.17 -3.09
N ILE A 67 -4.66 11.15 -1.85
CA ILE A 67 -3.24 11.42 -1.55
C ILE A 67 -2.33 10.37 -2.20
N HIS A 68 -2.64 9.08 -2.10
CA HIS A 68 -1.84 8.02 -2.74
C HIS A 68 -1.82 8.16 -4.26
N GLU A 69 -2.96 8.50 -4.88
CA GLU A 69 -3.03 8.71 -6.32
C GLU A 69 -2.15 9.88 -6.79
N PHE A 70 -2.13 10.99 -6.03
CA PHE A 70 -1.27 12.13 -6.32
C PHE A 70 0.22 11.83 -6.07
N ILE A 71 0.55 11.10 -5.00
CA ILE A 71 1.94 10.67 -4.75
C ILE A 71 2.42 9.80 -5.91
N SER A 72 1.63 8.81 -6.32
CA SER A 72 1.95 7.95 -7.46
C SER A 72 2.17 8.74 -8.74
N ARG A 73 1.37 9.79 -8.98
CA ARG A 73 1.56 10.70 -10.11
C ARG A 73 2.89 11.48 -10.02
N ILE A 74 3.22 12.01 -8.85
CA ILE A 74 4.48 12.73 -8.60
C ILE A 74 5.67 11.81 -8.88
N LEU A 75 5.63 10.57 -8.38
CA LEU A 75 6.68 9.58 -8.61
C LEU A 75 6.79 9.23 -10.10
N TYR A 76 5.66 8.96 -10.77
CA TYR A 76 5.61 8.64 -12.20
C TYR A 76 6.24 9.75 -13.06
N ASP A 77 5.77 10.99 -12.90
CA ASP A 77 6.25 12.13 -13.68
C ASP A 77 7.75 12.36 -13.46
N ALA A 78 8.25 12.09 -12.25
CA ALA A 78 9.66 12.25 -11.91
C ALA A 78 10.56 11.16 -12.52
N ILE A 79 10.09 9.90 -12.59
CA ILE A 79 10.83 8.79 -13.22
C ILE A 79 10.93 9.00 -14.74
N PHE A 80 9.81 9.32 -15.39
CA PHE A 80 9.76 9.40 -16.85
C PHE A 80 10.15 10.77 -17.42
N GLN A 81 10.57 11.71 -16.56
CA GLN A 81 10.99 13.07 -16.93
C GLN A 81 10.04 13.75 -17.91
N THR A 82 8.74 13.46 -17.84
CA THR A 82 7.80 13.90 -18.88
C THR A 82 7.77 15.43 -18.90
N GLU A 83 8.22 16.03 -20.01
CA GLU A 83 8.40 17.49 -20.19
C GLU A 83 7.11 18.30 -20.05
N ASN A 84 5.95 17.64 -20.00
CA ASN A 84 4.67 18.27 -19.70
C ASN A 84 4.57 18.63 -18.21
N ARG A 85 5.32 19.69 -17.85
CA ARG A 85 5.16 20.52 -16.66
C ARG A 85 3.79 21.19 -16.60
N LYS A 86 2.69 20.44 -16.68
CA LYS A 86 1.51 20.83 -15.94
C LYS A 86 1.88 20.57 -14.48
N ASN A 87 2.60 21.56 -13.93
CA ASN A 87 2.87 21.79 -12.53
C ASN A 87 1.76 21.11 -11.74
N TYR A 88 2.05 20.18 -10.83
CA TYR A 88 1.02 19.52 -10.01
C TYR A 88 -0.04 20.53 -9.52
N LYS A 89 0.35 21.78 -9.27
CA LYS A 89 -0.50 22.97 -9.08
C LYS A 89 -1.64 23.17 -10.10
N THR A 90 -1.47 22.87 -11.39
CA THR A 90 -2.47 22.92 -12.46
C THR A 90 -3.47 21.76 -12.38
N ILE A 91 -3.00 20.54 -12.08
CA ILE A 91 -3.88 19.38 -11.80
C ILE A 91 -4.75 19.69 -10.56
N ILE A 92 -4.10 20.25 -9.54
CA ILE A 92 -4.69 20.73 -8.29
C ILE A 92 -5.67 21.91 -8.49
N LYS A 93 -5.39 22.83 -9.42
CA LYS A 93 -6.24 24.01 -9.69
C LYS A 93 -7.56 23.61 -10.38
N ASN A 94 -7.58 22.48 -11.07
CA ASN A 94 -8.77 21.95 -11.73
C ASN A 94 -9.62 21.06 -10.82
N SER A 95 -9.07 20.54 -9.71
CA SER A 95 -9.82 19.77 -8.71
C SER A 95 -10.62 20.66 -7.74
N LYS A 96 -11.17 21.78 -8.22
CA LYS A 96 -11.79 22.86 -7.41
C LYS A 96 -13.09 22.50 -6.67
N LYS A 97 -13.58 21.27 -6.77
CA LYS A 97 -14.76 20.83 -6.04
C LYS A 97 -14.32 19.95 -4.88
N ILE A 98 -14.80 20.30 -3.68
CA ILE A 98 -14.80 19.51 -2.44
C ILE A 98 -13.70 19.94 -1.45
N SER A 99 -14.13 20.38 -0.26
CA SER A 99 -13.28 20.80 0.87
C SER A 99 -12.26 19.73 1.32
N THR A 100 -12.59 18.43 1.17
CA THR A 100 -11.67 17.31 1.40
C THR A 100 -10.43 17.36 0.50
N ILE A 101 -10.53 18.00 -0.67
CA ILE A 101 -9.39 18.21 -1.55
C ILE A 101 -8.43 19.24 -0.94
N LYS A 102 -8.91 20.36 -0.39
CA LYS A 102 -8.04 21.44 0.12
C LYS A 102 -7.06 20.98 1.21
N GLU A 103 -7.51 20.16 2.16
CA GLU A 103 -6.60 19.57 3.16
C GLU A 103 -5.61 18.60 2.53
N SER A 104 -6.09 17.74 1.61
CA SER A 104 -5.25 16.81 0.86
C SER A 104 -4.17 17.55 0.07
N LEU A 105 -4.48 18.72 -0.50
CA LEU A 105 -3.53 19.55 -1.26
C LEU A 105 -2.34 20.00 -0.41
N LYS A 106 -2.60 20.48 0.83
CA LYS A 106 -1.52 20.89 1.73
C LYS A 106 -0.59 19.72 2.04
N ILE A 107 -1.15 18.54 2.24
CA ILE A 107 -0.39 17.31 2.53
C ILE A 107 0.42 16.86 1.31
N ILE A 108 -0.20 16.92 0.11
CA ILE A 108 0.48 16.64 -1.16
C ILE A 108 1.63 17.61 -1.39
N GLU A 109 1.45 18.91 -1.09
CA GLU A 109 2.51 19.90 -1.20
C GLU A 109 3.66 19.65 -0.21
N LEU A 110 3.35 19.26 1.02
CA LEU A 110 4.35 18.85 2.01
C LEU A 110 5.16 17.65 1.54
N PHE A 111 4.49 16.62 1.00
CA PHE A 111 5.17 15.48 0.38
C PHE A 111 6.03 15.90 -0.81
N TYR A 112 5.50 16.73 -1.71
CA TYR A 112 6.23 17.19 -2.89
C TYR A 112 7.51 17.96 -2.52
N ASN A 113 7.43 18.82 -1.50
CA ASN A 113 8.58 19.56 -0.99
C ASN A 113 9.61 18.63 -0.34
N PHE A 114 9.16 17.65 0.45
CA PHE A 114 10.02 16.61 1.00
C PHE A 114 10.71 15.81 -0.12
N PHE A 115 9.94 15.29 -1.07
CA PHE A 115 10.43 14.49 -2.19
C PHE A 115 11.46 15.25 -3.02
N ASN A 116 11.23 16.52 -3.34
CA ASN A 116 12.18 17.33 -4.09
C ASN A 116 13.55 17.47 -3.44
N ARG A 117 13.65 17.34 -2.11
CA ARG A 117 14.92 17.39 -1.39
C ARG A 117 15.72 16.10 -1.54
N ILE A 118 15.05 14.97 -1.74
CA ILE A 118 15.67 13.63 -1.80
C ILE A 118 15.71 13.02 -3.21
N LYS A 119 14.97 13.60 -4.17
CA LYS A 119 14.64 12.96 -5.44
C LYS A 119 15.82 12.55 -6.31
N ASN A 120 16.93 13.31 -6.30
CA ASN A 120 17.99 13.17 -7.30
C ASN A 120 18.64 11.77 -7.26
N ASP A 121 18.83 11.25 -6.04
CA ASP A 121 19.35 9.90 -5.83
C ASP A 121 18.22 8.89 -5.62
N PHE A 122 17.15 9.30 -4.94
CA PHE A 122 16.04 8.41 -4.60
C PHE A 122 15.28 7.88 -5.82
N ILE A 123 15.06 8.68 -6.86
CA ILE A 123 14.30 8.23 -8.05
C ILE A 123 14.97 7.04 -8.73
N LYS A 124 16.31 7.04 -8.78
CA LYS A 124 17.08 5.97 -9.43
C LYS A 124 16.99 4.65 -8.68
N SER A 125 16.65 4.68 -7.39
CA SER A 125 16.48 3.47 -6.60
C SER A 125 15.06 2.91 -6.61
N ILE A 126 14.06 3.68 -7.05
CA ILE A 126 12.68 3.18 -7.15
C ILE A 126 12.60 2.09 -8.21
N ILE A 127 12.10 0.92 -7.80
CA ILE A 127 11.90 -0.21 -8.72
C ILE A 127 10.45 -0.50 -9.01
N MET A 128 9.54 -0.09 -8.12
CA MET A 128 8.12 -0.40 -8.27
C MET A 128 7.25 0.51 -7.40
N PHE A 129 6.06 0.87 -7.86
CA PHE A 129 5.00 1.45 -7.03
C PHE A 129 3.62 1.07 -7.58
N GLU A 130 2.63 0.98 -6.68
CA GLU A 130 1.23 0.64 -7.00
C GLU A 130 1.09 -0.57 -7.96
N THR A 131 1.99 -1.54 -7.82
CA THR A 131 2.04 -2.71 -8.72
C THR A 131 1.62 -3.97 -7.95
N PRO A 132 0.58 -4.69 -8.41
CA PRO A 132 0.11 -5.89 -7.74
C PRO A 132 1.18 -6.99 -7.69
N LEU A 133 1.29 -7.64 -6.54
CA LEU A 133 2.13 -8.80 -6.29
C LEU A 133 1.29 -10.00 -5.84
N SER A 134 1.83 -11.20 -6.03
CA SER A 134 1.26 -12.43 -5.47
C SER A 134 2.32 -13.50 -5.20
N ASP A 135 1.98 -14.46 -4.35
CA ASP A 135 2.68 -15.73 -4.17
C ASP A 135 1.93 -16.94 -4.79
N GLY A 136 0.83 -16.67 -5.52
CA GLY A 136 -0.09 -17.66 -6.06
C GLY A 136 -1.21 -18.10 -5.10
N LYS A 137 -1.30 -17.51 -3.91
CA LYS A 137 -2.35 -17.80 -2.91
C LYS A 137 -2.97 -16.53 -2.32
N VAL A 138 -2.19 -15.48 -2.19
CA VAL A 138 -2.62 -14.17 -1.71
C VAL A 138 -2.04 -13.09 -2.60
N CYS A 139 -2.69 -11.94 -2.64
CA CYS A 139 -2.27 -10.81 -3.47
C CYS A 139 -2.16 -9.53 -2.65
N GLY A 140 -1.48 -8.53 -3.19
CA GLY A 140 -1.48 -7.20 -2.61
C GLY A 140 -0.68 -6.20 -3.42
N THR A 141 -1.00 -4.92 -3.22
CA THR A 141 -0.36 -3.81 -3.93
C THR A 141 0.40 -2.96 -2.91
N PRO A 142 1.74 -3.07 -2.83
CA PRO A 142 2.55 -2.14 -2.04
C PRO A 142 2.52 -0.74 -2.64
N ASP A 143 2.60 0.28 -1.79
CA ASP A 143 2.60 1.67 -2.25
C ASP A 143 3.90 2.01 -3.01
N LEU A 144 5.07 1.71 -2.44
CA LEU A 144 6.36 2.02 -3.04
C LEU A 144 7.44 1.01 -2.63
N ILE A 145 8.24 0.57 -3.59
CA ILE A 145 9.43 -0.25 -3.39
C ILE A 145 10.66 0.44 -4.01
N TYR A 146 11.72 0.54 -3.24
CA TYR A 146 13.01 1.06 -3.72
C TYR A 146 14.17 0.19 -3.24
N TYR A 147 15.32 0.30 -3.91
CA TYR A 147 16.55 -0.37 -3.51
C TYR A 147 17.41 0.48 -2.59
N GLU A 148 17.92 -0.14 -1.54
CA GLU A 148 19.03 0.39 -0.75
C GLU A 148 20.04 -0.73 -0.57
N ASN A 149 21.30 -0.49 -0.92
CA ASN A 149 22.36 -1.52 -0.87
C ASN A 149 21.95 -2.84 -1.58
N ASN A 150 21.37 -2.73 -2.78
CA ASN A 150 20.87 -3.84 -3.61
C ASN A 150 19.78 -4.72 -2.95
N LYS A 151 19.11 -4.22 -1.91
CA LYS A 151 18.04 -4.92 -1.20
C LYS A 151 16.76 -4.09 -1.24
N ALA A 152 15.64 -4.72 -1.62
CA ALA A 152 14.37 -4.04 -1.76
C ALA A 152 13.80 -3.66 -0.38
N ILE A 153 13.43 -2.40 -0.22
CA ILE A 153 12.74 -1.87 0.95
C ILE A 153 11.29 -1.56 0.53
N VAL A 154 10.36 -2.02 1.36
CA VAL A 154 8.94 -1.76 1.21
C VAL A 154 8.59 -0.50 2.00
N VAL A 155 7.92 0.42 1.33
CA VAL A 155 7.34 1.63 1.91
C VAL A 155 5.82 1.56 1.84
N ASP A 156 5.19 1.90 2.95
CA ASP A 156 3.74 2.04 3.07
C ASP A 156 3.42 3.48 3.49
N PHE A 157 2.66 4.18 2.65
CA PHE A 157 2.23 5.55 2.88
C PHE A 157 1.01 5.55 3.79
N LYS A 158 1.04 6.37 4.83
CA LYS A 158 -0.07 6.51 5.78
C LYS A 158 -0.39 7.98 6.01
N THR A 159 -1.64 8.36 5.82
CA THR A 159 -2.08 9.77 5.99
C THR A 159 -2.61 10.05 7.39
N TRP A 160 -2.05 9.41 8.42
CA TRP A 160 -2.57 9.43 9.77
C TRP A 160 -2.28 10.76 10.47
N LYS A 161 -3.34 11.40 10.97
CA LYS A 161 -3.24 12.53 11.90
C LYS A 161 -2.81 12.08 13.30
N TYR A 162 -3.42 10.99 13.78
CA TYR A 162 -3.12 10.37 15.05
C TYR A 162 -2.93 8.86 14.88
N PHE A 163 -1.87 8.33 15.47
CA PHE A 163 -1.53 6.91 15.43
C PHE A 163 -1.04 6.45 16.81
N ASN A 164 -1.27 5.17 17.08
CA ASN A 164 -0.87 4.48 18.30
C ASN A 164 -0.03 3.25 17.93
N ALA A 165 0.47 2.54 18.94
CA ALA A 165 1.28 1.34 18.74
C ALA A 165 0.54 0.27 17.91
N GLU A 166 -0.77 0.12 18.10
CA GLU A 166 -1.59 -0.86 17.37
C GLU A 166 -1.65 -0.57 15.86
N LYS A 167 -1.94 0.67 15.46
CA LYS A 167 -1.94 1.08 14.04
C LYS A 167 -0.57 0.89 13.40
N ILE A 168 0.48 1.27 14.11
CA ILE A 168 1.86 1.07 13.67
C ILE A 168 2.15 -0.42 13.50
N ASN A 169 1.74 -1.27 14.44
CA ASN A 169 1.94 -2.72 14.33
C ASN A 169 1.22 -3.31 13.11
N LYS A 170 -0.02 -2.89 12.84
CA LYS A 170 -0.77 -3.33 11.64
C LYS A 170 -0.03 -2.96 10.35
N ALA A 171 0.51 -1.74 10.25
CA ALA A 171 1.32 -1.34 9.10
C ALA A 171 2.63 -2.14 9.01
N LYS A 172 3.30 -2.44 10.14
CA LYS A 172 4.48 -3.31 10.16
C LYS A 172 4.18 -4.71 9.63
N ILE A 173 3.06 -5.31 10.01
CA ILE A 173 2.61 -6.61 9.49
C ILE A 173 2.30 -6.51 7.99
N GLN A 174 1.59 -5.47 7.55
CA GLN A 174 1.29 -5.23 6.14
C GLN A 174 2.56 -5.11 5.28
N ILE A 175 3.54 -4.33 5.75
CA ILE A 175 4.85 -4.20 5.11
C ILE A 175 5.59 -5.54 5.08
N THR A 176 5.54 -6.30 6.17
CA THR A 176 6.15 -7.64 6.26
C THR A 176 5.51 -8.61 5.26
N ALA A 177 4.19 -8.52 5.07
CA ALA A 177 3.47 -9.30 4.08
C ALA A 177 3.88 -8.94 2.64
N TYR A 178 4.04 -7.66 2.33
CA TYR A 178 4.54 -7.23 1.02
C TYR A 178 6.01 -7.63 0.80
N ASN A 179 6.85 -7.57 1.85
CA ASN A 179 8.23 -8.05 1.79
C ASN A 179 8.28 -9.54 1.46
N TYR A 180 7.40 -10.34 2.09
CA TYR A 180 7.19 -11.74 1.73
C TYR A 180 6.78 -11.93 0.27
N LEU A 181 5.83 -11.14 -0.26
CA LEU A 181 5.43 -11.24 -1.67
C LEU A 181 6.57 -10.90 -2.64
N LEU A 182 7.43 -9.93 -2.30
CA LEU A 182 8.63 -9.64 -3.10
C LEU A 182 9.57 -10.85 -3.16
N GLU A 183 9.85 -11.50 -2.01
CA GLU A 183 10.66 -12.72 -1.96
C GLU A 183 10.06 -13.83 -2.84
N LYS A 184 8.72 -13.98 -2.84
CA LYS A 184 8.01 -14.95 -3.70
C LYS A 184 8.04 -14.62 -5.19
N ASN A 185 8.37 -13.38 -5.54
CA ASN A 185 8.65 -12.93 -6.90
C ASN A 185 10.15 -12.87 -7.21
N ASN A 186 10.99 -13.56 -6.44
CA ASN A 186 12.45 -13.62 -6.59
C ASN A 186 13.15 -12.26 -6.49
N ILE A 187 12.55 -11.30 -5.78
CA ILE A 187 13.17 -10.01 -5.51
C ILE A 187 13.91 -10.10 -4.17
N PHE A 188 15.20 -9.76 -4.16
CA PHE A 188 16.01 -9.79 -2.94
C PHE A 188 15.65 -8.62 -2.03
N THR A 189 15.21 -8.93 -0.81
CA THR A 189 14.64 -7.95 0.13
C THR A 189 15.60 -7.58 1.25
N SER A 190 15.38 -6.38 1.80
CA SER A 190 15.97 -5.96 3.07
C SER A 190 15.12 -6.48 4.23
N ASN A 191 15.74 -6.64 5.40
CA ASN A 191 15.01 -6.82 6.66
C ASN A 191 14.56 -5.47 7.23
N ILE A 192 14.36 -4.46 6.39
CA ILE A 192 13.94 -3.11 6.76
C ILE A 192 12.63 -2.81 6.04
N GLY A 193 11.70 -2.23 6.78
CA GLY A 193 10.47 -1.64 6.26
C GLY A 193 10.35 -0.18 6.69
N GLU A 194 9.57 0.59 5.92
CA GLU A 194 9.33 2.00 6.24
C GLU A 194 7.84 2.34 6.18
N ILE A 195 7.37 3.01 7.23
CA ILE A 195 6.05 3.65 7.24
C ILE A 195 6.30 5.14 7.04
N TRP A 196 5.82 5.70 5.93
CA TRP A 196 5.91 7.13 5.69
C TRP A 196 4.58 7.76 6.08
N ILE A 197 4.60 8.46 7.21
CA ILE A 197 3.43 9.14 7.74
C ILE A 197 3.40 10.55 7.15
N ILE A 198 2.42 10.80 6.29
CA ILE A 198 2.28 12.03 5.49
C ILE A 198 1.04 12.77 5.96
N ASN A 199 1.23 13.83 6.73
CA ASN A 199 0.12 14.58 7.33
C ASN A 199 0.40 16.08 7.35
N GLU A 200 -0.43 16.85 8.05
CA GLU A 200 -0.32 18.31 8.15
C GLU A 200 0.99 18.81 8.78
N ASN A 201 1.73 17.94 9.49
CA ASN A 201 3.01 18.25 10.12
C ASN A 201 4.21 17.95 9.21
N GLY A 202 3.98 17.35 8.04
CA GLY A 202 5.01 16.98 7.08
C GLY A 202 5.07 15.48 6.80
N VAL A 203 6.27 15.02 6.44
CA VAL A 203 6.56 13.60 6.21
C VAL A 203 7.45 13.11 7.35
N ASN A 204 6.97 12.11 8.10
CA ASN A 204 7.73 11.39 9.11
C ASN A 204 8.00 9.97 8.62
N ILE A 205 9.26 9.57 8.59
CA ILE A 205 9.67 8.22 8.20
C ILE A 205 9.90 7.40 9.46
N ASN A 206 9.06 6.39 9.68
CA ASN A 206 9.26 5.38 10.70
C ASN A 206 9.91 4.15 10.06
N ARG A 207 11.23 4.06 10.19
CA ARG A 207 12.05 2.93 9.72
C ARG A 207 12.15 1.89 10.82
N PHE A 208 11.92 0.62 10.48
CA PHE A 208 11.96 -0.49 11.44
C PHE A 208 12.54 -1.76 10.83
N ASN A 209 13.01 -2.67 11.70
CA ASN A 209 13.47 -3.98 11.29
C ASN A 209 12.29 -4.97 11.17
N ILE A 210 12.21 -5.66 10.04
CA ILE A 210 11.33 -6.80 9.83
C ILE A 210 11.94 -8.00 10.56
N THR A 211 11.50 -8.22 11.80
CA THR A 211 12.00 -9.29 12.66
C THR A 211 11.43 -10.64 12.27
N ASN A 212 12.07 -11.73 12.73
CA ASN A 212 11.51 -13.07 12.58
C ASN A 212 10.13 -13.20 13.24
N GLN A 213 9.89 -12.48 14.34
CA GLN A 213 8.58 -12.45 14.99
C GLN A 213 7.49 -11.90 14.07
N LEU A 214 7.74 -10.75 13.40
CA LEU A 214 6.78 -10.20 12.44
C LEU A 214 6.55 -11.15 11.24
N LYS A 215 7.60 -11.83 10.77
CA LYS A 215 7.48 -12.82 9.70
C LYS A 215 6.61 -14.01 10.12
N LEU A 216 6.81 -14.53 11.33
CA LEU A 216 5.99 -15.61 11.90
C LEU A 216 4.53 -15.18 12.11
N GLU A 217 4.32 -13.98 12.65
CA GLU A 217 2.98 -13.42 12.85
C GLU A 217 2.22 -13.30 11.53
N TRP A 218 2.85 -12.77 10.47
CA TRP A 218 2.25 -12.73 9.14
C TRP A 218 1.90 -14.14 8.62
N GLN A 219 2.81 -15.11 8.76
CA GLN A 219 2.58 -16.49 8.31
C GLN A 219 1.41 -17.14 9.03
N GLU A 220 1.27 -16.92 10.34
CA GLU A 220 0.17 -17.43 11.15
C GLU A 220 -1.18 -16.84 10.74
N ILE A 221 -1.24 -15.51 10.58
CA ILE A 221 -2.42 -14.77 10.08
C ILE A 221 -2.83 -15.32 8.71
N MET A 222 -1.89 -15.42 7.77
CA MET A 222 -2.17 -15.91 6.41
C MET A 222 -2.65 -17.36 6.42
N HIS A 223 -1.97 -18.25 7.15
CA HIS A 223 -2.32 -19.67 7.21
C HIS A 223 -3.72 -19.87 7.79
N THR A 224 -4.02 -19.19 8.89
CA THR A 224 -5.30 -19.31 9.57
C THR A 224 -6.44 -18.74 8.71
N PHE A 225 -6.21 -17.63 7.98
CA PHE A 225 -7.18 -17.11 6.99
C PHE A 225 -7.53 -18.15 5.92
N LEU A 226 -6.50 -18.74 5.29
CA LEU A 226 -6.69 -19.66 4.17
C LEU A 226 -7.37 -20.95 4.63
N LYS A 227 -6.99 -21.49 5.80
CA LYS A 227 -7.61 -22.69 6.40
C LYS A 227 -9.09 -22.48 6.72
N ASN A 228 -9.45 -21.31 7.27
CA ASN A 228 -10.83 -21.01 7.63
C ASN A 228 -11.72 -20.86 6.39
N ASN A 229 -11.19 -20.31 5.30
CA ASN A 229 -11.96 -20.16 4.06
C ASN A 229 -12.07 -21.47 3.25
N SER A 230 -11.02 -22.30 3.21
CA SER A 230 -11.10 -23.61 2.56
C SER A 230 -12.13 -24.53 3.21
N ASN A 231 -12.31 -24.43 4.53
CA ASN A 231 -13.30 -25.22 5.26
C ASN A 231 -14.74 -24.73 5.03
N LYS A 232 -14.94 -23.44 4.72
CA LYS A 232 -16.27 -22.89 4.39
C LYS A 232 -16.74 -23.37 3.02
N GLU A 233 -15.86 -23.43 2.03
CA GLU A 233 -16.20 -23.95 0.71
C GLU A 233 -16.64 -25.42 0.78
N LYS A 234 -15.91 -26.27 1.52
CA LYS A 234 -16.30 -27.68 1.70
C LYS A 234 -17.69 -27.86 2.31
N ARG A 235 -18.05 -27.07 3.33
CA ARG A 235 -19.38 -27.15 3.97
C ARG A 235 -20.53 -26.71 3.06
N ASN A 236 -20.28 -25.90 2.04
CA ASN A 236 -21.30 -25.48 1.07
C ASN A 236 -21.53 -26.52 -0.05
N TYR A 237 -20.66 -27.52 -0.19
CA TYR A 237 -20.84 -28.65 -1.12
C TYR A 237 -21.41 -29.90 -0.44
N GLU A 238 -21.54 -29.88 0.89
CA GLU A 238 -22.08 -30.99 1.70
C GLU A 238 -23.52 -30.75 2.20
N ASN A 239 -24.15 -29.63 1.79
CA ASN A 239 -25.56 -29.30 2.01
C ASN A 239 -26.30 -29.18 0.68
#